data_AF-A0A2S5MKS1-F1
#
_entry.id   AF-A0A2S5MKS1-F1
#
_cell.length_a   1.000
_cell.length_b   1.000
_cell.length_c   1.000
_cell.angle_alpha   90.00
_cell.angle_beta   90.00
_cell.angle_gamma   90.00
#
_symmetry.space_group_name_H-M   'P 1'
#
loop_
_entity.id
_entity.type
_entity.pdbx_description
1 polymer ?
#
loop_
_entity_poly.entity_id
_entity_poly.type
_entity_poly.pdbx_seq_one_letter_code
_entity_poly.pdbx_strand_id
1 'polypeptide(L)'
;MPLIHECVVTTLSPEGRPHIAPLGLIEEHGFWIAAPFRPSSTLFNLMHNPKLTASFTDDARIFAGLVAGHRNWPLTDIEGWPAPRLSAALAHAELIVARVEEHDS
;
A
#
# COMPACT_ATOMS: atom_id res chain seq x y z
N MET A 1 14.34 -5.92 -16.66
CA MET A 1 13.24 -5.05 -16.16
C MET A 1 12.74 -5.69 -14.89
N PRO A 2 12.69 -4.97 -13.76
CA PRO A 2 12.12 -5.54 -12.54
C PRO A 2 10.62 -5.77 -12.74
N LEU A 3 10.09 -6.80 -12.07
CA LEU A 3 8.65 -7.08 -12.09
C LEU A 3 7.94 -6.07 -11.18
N ILE A 4 6.87 -5.45 -11.68
CA ILE A 4 6.06 -4.49 -10.92
C ILE A 4 4.66 -5.09 -10.74
N HIS A 5 4.24 -5.19 -9.48
CA HIS A 5 2.88 -5.56 -9.12
C HIS A 5 2.07 -4.31 -8.81
N GLU A 6 1.16 -3.97 -9.72
CA GLU A 6 0.15 -2.93 -9.46
C GLU A 6 -0.84 -3.43 -8.40
N CYS A 7 -0.88 -2.75 -7.26
CA CYS A 7 -1.71 -3.15 -6.14
C CYS A 7 -2.35 -1.93 -5.46
N VAL A 8 -3.27 -2.20 -4.54
CA VAL A 8 -3.78 -1.18 -3.61
C VAL A 8 -3.11 -1.40 -2.27
N VAL A 9 -2.34 -0.42 -1.80
CA VAL A 9 -1.72 -0.49 -0.47
C VAL A 9 -2.59 0.18 0.56
N THR A 10 -2.68 -0.43 1.74
CA THR A 10 -3.26 0.16 2.94
C THR A 10 -2.14 0.50 3.93
N THR A 11 -2.09 1.75 4.37
CA THR A 11 -1.20 2.22 5.45
C THR A 11 -2.02 2.90 6.53
N LEU A 12 -1.45 3.06 7.73
CA LEU A 12 -2.15 3.71 8.84
C LEU A 12 -1.56 5.08 9.16
N SER A 13 -2.42 6.08 9.38
CA SER A 13 -2.01 7.34 10.00
C SER A 13 -1.50 7.11 11.43
N PRO A 14 -0.79 8.08 12.04
CA PRO A 14 -0.37 7.98 13.45
C PRO A 14 -1.53 7.69 14.42
N GLU A 15 -2.75 8.11 14.08
CA GLU A 15 -3.98 7.86 14.86
C GLU A 15 -4.63 6.49 14.54
N GLY A 16 -3.98 5.65 13.74
CA GLY A 16 -4.48 4.34 13.34
C GLY A 16 -5.54 4.36 12.24
N ARG A 17 -5.74 5.48 11.53
CA ARG A 17 -6.75 5.57 10.46
C ARG A 17 -6.22 4.97 9.16
N PRO A 18 -6.96 4.06 8.50
CA PRO A 18 -6.51 3.48 7.24
C PRO A 18 -6.56 4.48 6.11
N HIS A 19 -5.51 4.47 5.29
CA HIS A 19 -5.39 5.17 4.02
C HIS A 19 -5.07 4.15 2.94
N ILE A 20 -5.86 4.16 1.85
CA ILE A 20 -5.64 3.30 0.69
C ILE A 20 -5.22 4.11 -0.54
N ALA A 21 -4.26 3.58 -1.30
CA ALA A 21 -3.81 4.18 -2.55
C ALA A 21 -3.29 3.12 -3.53
N PRO A 22 -3.41 3.35 -4.85
CA PRO A 22 -2.69 2.57 -5.84
C PRO A 22 -1.18 2.72 -5.67
N LEU A 23 -0.44 1.63 -5.77
CA LEU A 23 1.02 1.62 -5.76
C LEU A 23 1.55 0.41 -6.54
N GLY A 24 2.54 0.64 -7.38
CA GLY A 24 3.35 -0.44 -7.95
C GLY A 24 4.41 -0.88 -6.95
N LEU A 25 4.38 -2.15 -6.54
CA LEU A 25 5.46 -2.78 -5.78
C LEU A 25 6.45 -3.43 -6.73
N ILE A 26 7.71 -3.04 -6.63
CA ILE A 26 8.78 -3.55 -7.49
C ILE A 26 9.44 -4.73 -6.77
N GLU A 27 9.47 -5.90 -7.40
CA GLU A 27 10.19 -7.05 -6.88
C GLU A 27 11.68 -6.94 -7.22
N GLU A 28 12.53 -6.90 -6.20
CA GLU A 28 13.97 -6.79 -6.40
C GLU A 28 14.75 -7.46 -5.26
N HIS A 29 15.65 -8.39 -5.60
CA HIS A 29 16.56 -9.08 -4.67
C HIS A 29 15.89 -9.69 -3.42
N GLY A 30 14.67 -10.22 -3.56
CA GLY A 30 13.91 -10.81 -2.44
C GLY A 30 13.20 -9.79 -1.55
N PHE A 31 13.17 -8.51 -1.96
CA PHE A 31 12.43 -7.44 -1.31
C PHE A 31 11.36 -6.88 -2.23
N TRP A 32 10.36 -6.27 -1.60
CA TRP A 32 9.41 -5.38 -2.25
C TRP A 32 9.85 -3.94 -2.05
N ILE A 33 10.09 -3.22 -3.15
CA ILE A 33 10.38 -1.79 -3.12
C ILE A 33 9.07 -1.04 -3.33
N ALA A 34 8.68 -0.28 -2.30
CA ALA A 34 7.61 0.70 -2.37
C ALA A 34 8.21 2.10 -2.60
N ALA A 35 7.89 2.73 -3.72
CA ALA A 35 8.38 4.06 -4.08
C ALA A 35 7.21 5.09 -4.13
N PRO A 36 6.60 5.44 -2.99
CA PRO A 36 5.49 6.39 -2.96
C PRO A 36 5.95 7.80 -3.36
N PHE A 37 5.08 8.55 -4.03
CA PHE A 37 5.34 9.95 -4.38
C PHE A 37 5.63 10.82 -3.13
N ARG A 38 6.43 11.87 -3.34
CA ARG A 38 6.70 12.92 -2.36
C ARG A 38 6.03 14.23 -2.83
N PRO A 39 5.15 14.86 -2.02
CA PRO A 39 4.56 14.35 -0.78
C PRO A 39 3.42 13.34 -1.04
N SER A 40 3.20 12.39 -0.12
CA SER A 40 2.00 11.54 -0.12
C SER A 40 1.65 11.05 1.29
N SER A 41 0.37 10.77 1.52
CA SER A 41 -0.11 10.15 2.76
C SER A 41 0.46 8.74 2.96
N THR A 42 0.66 7.98 1.88
CA THR A 42 1.33 6.67 1.94
C THR A 42 2.73 6.80 2.54
N LEU A 43 3.54 7.73 2.04
CA LEU A 43 4.88 7.96 2.58
C LEU A 43 4.84 8.45 4.03
N PHE A 44 4.03 9.47 4.33
CA PHE A 44 3.90 10.02 5.68
C PHE A 44 3.55 8.92 6.69
N ASN A 45 2.57 8.09 6.34
CA ASN A 45 2.15 6.96 7.17
C ASN A 45 3.28 5.96 7.38
N LEU A 46 4.02 5.58 6.34
CA LEU A 46 5.14 4.63 6.45
C LEU A 46 6.30 5.15 7.32
N MET A 47 6.51 6.47 7.37
CA MET A 47 7.52 7.07 8.25
C MET A 47 7.15 7.00 9.73
N HIS A 48 5.86 6.87 10.07
CA HIS A 48 5.37 6.79 11.46
C HIS A 48 4.98 5.37 11.86
N ASN A 49 4.39 4.62 10.93
CA ASN A 49 3.95 3.24 11.06
C ASN A 49 4.57 2.43 9.90
N PRO A 50 5.72 1.77 10.11
CA PRO A 50 6.49 1.10 9.06
C PRO A 50 5.88 -0.25 8.64
N LYS A 51 4.56 -0.31 8.49
CA LYS A 51 3.77 -1.49 8.13
C LYS A 51 2.72 -1.11 7.08
N LEU A 52 2.58 -1.94 6.06
CA LEU A 52 1.54 -1.80 5.04
C LEU A 52 0.97 -3.16 4.65
N THR A 53 -0.23 -3.12 4.08
CA THR A 53 -0.85 -4.28 3.45
C THR A 53 -0.99 -4.02 1.97
N ALA A 54 -0.36 -4.84 1.13
CA ALA A 54 -0.57 -4.82 -0.31
C ALA A 54 -1.77 -5.72 -0.65
N SER A 55 -2.80 -5.17 -1.28
CA SER A 55 -3.98 -5.90 -1.72
C SER A 55 -3.93 -6.09 -3.24
N PHE A 56 -3.95 -7.33 -3.70
CA PHE A 56 -3.95 -7.68 -5.12
C PHE A 56 -5.39 -7.93 -5.57
N THR A 57 -5.84 -7.20 -6.57
CA THR A 57 -7.20 -7.28 -7.11
C THR A 57 -7.15 -7.09 -8.63
N ASP A 58 -8.05 -7.75 -9.34
CA ASP A 58 -8.27 -7.59 -10.78
C ASP A 58 -9.36 -6.55 -11.10
N ASP A 59 -10.00 -5.98 -10.07
CA ASP A 59 -11.04 -4.98 -10.25
C ASP A 59 -10.46 -3.59 -10.56
N ALA A 60 -10.31 -3.31 -11.85
CA ALA A 60 -9.83 -2.02 -12.36
C ALA A 60 -10.66 -0.81 -11.89
N ARG A 61 -11.94 -1.00 -11.48
CA ARG A 61 -12.79 0.10 -10.99
C ARG A 61 -12.29 0.65 -9.66
N ILE A 62 -11.60 -0.16 -8.86
CA ILE A 62 -11.02 0.26 -7.59
C ILE A 62 -9.88 1.24 -7.84
N PHE A 63 -8.97 0.88 -8.76
CA PHE A 63 -7.90 1.76 -9.20
C PHE A 63 -8.45 3.06 -9.81
N ALA A 64 -9.39 2.96 -10.76
CA ALA A 64 -10.01 4.12 -11.39
C ALA A 64 -10.72 5.02 -10.36
N GLY A 65 -11.44 4.42 -9.40
CA GLY A 65 -12.10 5.13 -8.32
C GLY A 65 -11.11 5.89 -7.44
N LEU A 66 -10.03 5.25 -7.02
CA LEU A 66 -9.00 5.89 -6.19
C LEU A 66 -8.35 7.09 -6.90
N VAL A 67 -8.04 6.96 -8.19
CA VAL A 67 -7.49 8.05 -9.02
C VAL A 67 -8.51 9.17 -9.22
N ALA A 68 -9.80 8.85 -9.36
CA ALA A 68 -10.89 9.81 -9.46
C ALA A 68 -11.32 10.40 -8.10
N GLY A 69 -10.67 10.01 -7.00
CA GLY A 69 -10.94 10.53 -5.65
C GLY A 69 -12.02 9.78 -4.84
N HIS A 70 -12.57 8.69 -5.37
CA HIS A 70 -13.43 7.77 -4.64
C HIS A 70 -12.58 6.82 -3.77
N ARG A 71 -12.53 7.10 -2.47
CA ARG A 71 -11.62 6.45 -1.51
C ARG A 71 -12.30 5.51 -0.52
N ASN A 72 -13.63 5.47 -0.50
CA ASN A 72 -14.39 4.65 0.45
C ASN A 72 -14.62 3.25 -0.12
N TRP A 73 -13.59 2.41 -0.05
CA TRP A 73 -13.68 0.99 -0.40
C TRP A 73 -13.70 0.12 0.87
N PRO A 74 -14.51 -0.94 0.93
CA PRO A 74 -14.56 -1.82 2.10
C PRO A 74 -13.21 -2.44 2.41
N LEU A 75 -12.86 -2.46 3.69
CA LEU A 75 -11.64 -3.07 4.22
C LEU A 75 -12.01 -4.22 5.15
N THR A 76 -11.10 -5.19 5.26
CA THR A 76 -11.22 -6.34 6.14
C THR A 76 -9.98 -6.45 7.00
N ASP A 77 -10.17 -6.50 8.31
CA ASP A 77 -9.10 -6.66 9.28
C ASP A 77 -8.37 -8.00 9.08
N ILE A 78 -7.09 -7.99 9.43
CA ILE A 78 -6.21 -9.16 9.38
C ILE A 78 -5.80 -9.48 10.81
N GLU A 79 -5.93 -10.75 11.20
CA GLU A 79 -5.56 -11.17 12.54
C GLU A 79 -4.07 -10.95 12.80
N GLY A 80 -3.74 -10.25 13.90
CA GLY A 80 -2.36 -9.98 14.28
C GLY A 80 -1.64 -8.89 13.46
N TRP A 81 -2.32 -8.25 12.49
CA TRP A 81 -1.73 -7.24 11.63
C TRP A 81 -2.54 -5.94 11.61
N PRO A 82 -1.88 -4.76 11.78
CA PRO A 82 -2.62 -3.53 12.06
C PRO A 82 -3.31 -2.91 10.83
N ALA A 83 -2.71 -3.05 9.64
CA ALA A 83 -3.25 -2.44 8.42
C ALA A 83 -4.22 -3.41 7.73
N PRO A 84 -5.51 -3.11 7.60
CA PRO A 84 -6.45 -4.03 6.97
C PRO A 84 -6.17 -4.18 5.47
N ARG A 85 -6.64 -5.27 4.87
CA ARG A 85 -6.65 -5.43 3.40
C ARG A 85 -7.92 -4.86 2.79
N LEU A 86 -7.88 -4.59 1.49
CA LEU A 86 -9.09 -4.42 0.70
C LEU A 86 -9.95 -5.68 0.80
N SER A 87 -11.25 -5.53 1.07
CA SER A 87 -12.15 -6.70 1.16
C SER A 87 -12.23 -7.47 -0.16
N ALA A 88 -12.18 -6.74 -1.28
CA ALA A 88 -12.19 -7.27 -2.65
C ALA A 88 -10.81 -7.78 -3.13
N ALA A 89 -9.83 -7.92 -2.24
CA ALA A 89 -8.53 -8.50 -2.59
C ALA A 89 -8.67 -10.01 -2.89
N LEU A 90 -8.06 -10.46 -3.98
CA LEU A 90 -7.87 -11.88 -4.31
C LEU A 90 -6.77 -12.50 -3.43
N ALA A 91 -5.74 -11.71 -3.12
CA ALA A 91 -4.65 -12.05 -2.22
C ALA A 91 -4.13 -10.77 -1.55
N HIS A 92 -3.37 -10.92 -0.48
CA HIS A 92 -2.69 -9.79 0.15
C HIS A 92 -1.30 -10.19 0.66
N ALA A 93 -0.45 -9.20 0.88
CA ALA A 93 0.83 -9.34 1.56
C ALA A 93 0.93 -8.34 2.71
N GLU A 94 1.36 -8.82 3.87
CA GLU A 94 1.68 -8.03 5.05
C GLU A 94 3.17 -7.68 5.03
N LEU A 95 3.50 -6.39 4.92
CA LEU A 95 4.86 -5.94 4.66
C LEU A 95 5.34 -4.97 5.76
N ILE A 96 6.54 -5.23 6.28
CA ILE A 96 7.26 -4.35 7.21
C ILE A 96 8.35 -3.63 6.43
N VAL A 97 8.54 -2.33 6.67
CA VAL A 97 9.67 -1.59 6.10
C VAL A 97 10.97 -2.09 6.73
N ALA A 98 11.80 -2.75 5.91
CA ALA A 98 13.12 -3.23 6.34
C ALA A 98 14.20 -2.13 6.24
N ARG A 99 14.07 -1.23 5.27
CA ARG A 99 15.01 -0.14 5.00
C ARG A 99 14.30 1.00 4.30
N VAL A 100 14.74 2.23 4.56
CA VAL A 100 14.36 3.43 3.82
C VAL A 100 15.59 3.96 3.11
N GLU A 101 15.48 4.23 1.82
CA GLU A 101 16.50 4.91 1.04
C GLU A 101 15.91 6.21 0.51
N GLU A 102 16.64 7.31 0.70
CA GLU A 102 16.29 8.58 0.08
C GLU A 102 16.83 8.58 -1.35
N HIS A 103 15.98 8.99 -2.28
CA HIS A 103 16.41 9.23 -3.64
C HIS A 103 16.70 10.73 -3.72
N ASP A 104 17.96 11.08 -3.92
CA ASP A 104 18.38 12.47 -4.18
C ASP A 104 17.71 12.91 -5.48
N SER A 105 16.66 13.74 -5.34
CA SER A 105 15.97 14.38 -6.46
C SER A 105 16.74 15.59 -6.97
#